data_AF-A0A1V5HSA2-F1
#
_entry.id   AF-A0A1V5HSA2-F1
#
_cell.length_a   1.000
_cell.length_b   1.000
_cell.length_c   1.000
_cell.angle_alpha   90.00
_cell.angle_beta   90.00
_cell.angle_gamma   90.00
#
_symmetry.space_group_name_H-M   'P 1'
#
loop_
_entity.id
_entity.type
_entity.pdbx_description
1 polymer ?
#
loop_
_entity_poly.entity_id
_entity_poly.type
_entity_poly.pdbx_seq_one_letter_code
_entity_poly.pdbx_strand_id
1 'polypeptide(L)' 'MVVGEASNRSGTLITVGHALGIGRDVGCVPYPADAESACNALIKEGAPMVEKVEDVYDLMGVNRIRLPSELEK' A
#
# COMPACT_ATOMS: atom_id res chain seq x y z
N MET A 1 1.20 -6.01 -0.70
CA MET A 1 1.58 -5.28 -1.93
C MET A 1 1.25 -3.82 -1.71
N VAL A 2 1.99 -2.87 -2.31
CA VAL A 2 1.69 -1.44 -2.19
C VAL A 2 1.33 -0.89 -3.57
N VAL A 3 0.23 -0.14 -3.64
CA VAL A 3 -0.19 0.57 -4.85
C VAL A 3 0.12 2.05 -4.68
N GLY A 4 1.01 2.56 -5.54
CA GLY A 4 1.30 3.99 -5.63
C GLY A 4 0.28 4.70 -6.49
N GLU A 5 0.02 4.20 -7.69
CA GLU A 5 -0.87 4.83 -8.67
C GLU A 5 -1.78 3.78 -9.33
N ALA A 6 -3.06 4.09 -9.45
CA ALA A 6 -4.01 3.30 -10.22
C ALA A 6 -5.16 4.19 -10.68
N SER A 7 -5.54 4.14 -11.96
CA SER A 7 -6.80 4.72 -12.42
C SER A 7 -7.95 3.72 -12.30
N ASN A 8 -9.18 4.20 -12.35
CA ASN A 8 -10.41 3.40 -12.20
C ASN A 8 -10.58 2.30 -13.27
N ARG A 9 -9.87 2.38 -14.39
CA ARG A 9 -9.84 1.35 -15.45
C ARG A 9 -8.41 0.91 -15.78
N SER A 10 -7.60 0.71 -14.73
CA SER A 10 -6.21 0.27 -14.88
C SER A 10 -6.07 -1.26 -14.73
N GLY A 11 -5.05 -1.83 -15.39
CA GLY A 11 -4.64 -3.21 -15.13
C GLY A 11 -4.20 -3.44 -13.68
N THR A 12 -3.78 -2.39 -12.97
CA THR A 12 -3.43 -2.44 -11.55
C THR A 12 -4.59 -2.96 -10.70
N LEU A 13 -5.84 -2.55 -10.98
CA LEU A 13 -7.01 -3.03 -10.22
C LEU A 13 -7.27 -4.52 -10.43
N ILE A 14 -6.93 -5.08 -11.59
CA ILE A 14 -6.99 -6.53 -11.84
C ILE A 14 -5.99 -7.25 -10.93
N THR A 15 -4.74 -6.74 -10.85
CA THR A 15 -3.73 -7.31 -9.96
C THR A 15 -4.10 -7.17 -8.49
N VAL A 16 -4.69 -6.04 -8.08
CA VAL A 16 -5.22 -5.83 -6.73
C VAL A 16 -6.31 -6.86 -6.40
N GLY A 17 -7.31 -7.00 -7.28
CA GLY A 17 -8.38 -7.99 -7.10
C GLY A 17 -7.84 -9.41 -7.02
N HIS A 18 -6.88 -9.77 -7.87
CA HIS A 18 -6.24 -11.08 -7.81
C HIS A 18 -5.47 -11.29 -6.51
N ALA A 19 -4.69 -10.31 -6.06
CA ALA A 19 -3.94 -10.38 -4.80
C ALA A 19 -4.86 -10.60 -3.59
N LEU A 20 -5.95 -9.82 -3.51
CA LEU A 20 -6.96 -9.98 -2.47
C LEU A 20 -7.65 -11.36 -2.56
N GLY A 21 -7.95 -11.83 -3.77
CA GLY A 21 -8.58 -13.13 -4.00
C GLY A 21 -7.75 -14.32 -3.53
N ILE A 22 -6.43 -14.20 -3.48
CA ILE A 22 -5.52 -15.21 -2.92
C ILE A 22 -5.13 -14.94 -1.46
N GLY A 23 -5.82 -14.00 -0.78
CA GLY A 23 -5.60 -13.67 0.62
C GLY A 23 -4.34 -12.87 0.90
N ARG A 24 -3.83 -12.10 -0.08
CA ARG A 24 -2.71 -11.18 0.14
C ARG A 24 -3.20 -9.76 0.38
N ASP A 25 -2.64 -9.12 1.41
CA ASP A 25 -2.98 -7.75 1.73
C ASP A 25 -2.44 -6.75 0.71
N VAL A 26 -3.24 -5.71 0.47
CA VAL A 26 -2.94 -4.60 -0.45
C VAL A 26 -3.10 -3.29 0.31
N GLY A 27 -2.02 -2.53 0.42
CA GLY A 27 -2.03 -1.16 0.93
C GLY A 27 -1.93 -0.14 -0.21
N CYS A 28 -2.41 1.08 0.03
CA CYS A 28 -2.47 2.14 -0.97
C CYS A 28 -1.86 3.45 -0.44
N VAL A 29 -1.12 4.13 -1.30
CA VAL A 29 -0.63 5.49 -1.02
C VAL A 29 -1.78 6.48 -1.26
N PRO A 30 -2.08 7.39 -0.32
CA PRO A 30 -3.15 8.38 -0.49
C PRO A 30 -2.81 9.35 -1.62
N TYR A 31 -3.84 9.80 -2.34
CA TYR A 31 -3.72 10.76 -3.45
C TYR A 31 -4.49 12.05 -3.17
N PRO A 32 -4.14 13.18 -3.83
CA PRO A 32 -4.96 14.38 -3.80
C PRO A 32 -6.42 14.08 -4.14
N ALA A 33 -7.36 14.73 -3.46
CA ALA A 33 -8.79 14.44 -3.60
C ALA A 33 -9.36 14.73 -5.00
N ASP A 34 -8.71 15.63 -5.73
CA ASP A 34 -9.02 16.03 -7.10
C ASP A 34 -8.26 15.22 -8.17
N ALA A 35 -7.32 14.36 -7.77
CA ALA A 35 -6.60 13.49 -8.69
C ALA A 35 -7.44 12.27 -9.08
N GLU A 36 -7.36 11.87 -10.35
CA GLU A 36 -7.99 10.64 -10.84
C GLU A 36 -7.19 9.41 -10.38
N SER A 37 -7.49 8.92 -9.18
CA SER A 37 -6.85 7.74 -8.61
C SER A 37 -7.85 6.84 -7.87
N ALA A 38 -7.72 5.54 -8.08
CA ALA A 38 -8.46 4.49 -7.39
C ALA A 38 -7.90 4.24 -5.97
N CYS A 39 -6.72 4.75 -5.61
CA CYS A 39 -6.12 4.53 -4.30
C CYS A 39 -7.03 5.01 -3.16
N ASN A 40 -7.62 6.21 -3.30
CA ASN A 40 -8.53 6.74 -2.28
C ASN A 40 -9.84 5.93 -2.17
N ALA A 41 -10.29 5.29 -3.25
CA ALA A 41 -11.43 4.38 -3.21
C ALA A 41 -11.08 3.07 -2.50
N LEU A 42 -9.94 2.46 -2.83
CA LEU A 42 -9.44 1.26 -2.18
C LEU A 42 -9.24 1.47 -0.66
N ILE A 43 -8.70 2.63 -0.26
CA ILE A 43 -8.55 2.99 1.15
C ILE A 43 -9.91 3.03 1.86
N LYS A 44 -10.95 3.60 1.22
CA LYS A 44 -12.32 3.61 1.77
C LYS A 44 -12.93 2.22 1.85
N GLU A 45 -12.53 1.31 0.97
CA GLU A 45 -12.94 -0.10 0.96
C GLU A 45 -12.18 -0.97 1.98
N GLY A 46 -11.21 -0.40 2.70
CA GLY A 46 -10.49 -1.06 3.78
C GLY A 46 -9.04 -1.40 3.47
N ALA A 47 -8.50 -1.00 2.32
CA ALA A 47 -7.06 -1.11 2.08
C ALA A 47 -6.29 -0.23 3.08
N PRO A 48 -5.26 -0.74 3.77
CA PRO A 48 -4.42 0.07 4.65
C PRO A 48 -3.79 1.25 3.90
N MET A 49 -3.85 2.44 4.50
CA MET A 49 -3.14 3.62 3.98
C MET A 49 -1.64 3.48 4.25
N VAL A 50 -0.81 3.82 3.26
CA VAL A 50 0.65 3.78 3.33
C VAL A 50 1.19 5.19 3.12
N GLU A 51 1.76 5.79 4.17
CA GLU A 51 2.33 7.15 4.16
C GLU A 51 3.85 7.14 4.34
N LYS A 52 4.37 6.06 4.93
CA LYS A 52 5.80 5.86 5.21
C LYS A 52 6.20 4.40 5.07
N VAL A 53 7.51 4.16 5.11
CA VAL A 53 8.09 2.82 4.94
C VAL A 53 7.67 1.88 6.07
N GLU A 54 7.48 2.40 7.29
CA GLU A 54 7.01 1.65 8.44
C GLU A 54 5.66 0.96 8.18
N ASP A 55 4.73 1.63 7.50
CA ASP A 55 3.40 1.06 7.22
C ASP A 55 3.50 -0.15 6.26
N VAL A 56 4.52 -0.17 5.40
CA VAL A 56 4.79 -1.30 4.50
C VAL A 56 5.31 -2.50 5.29
N TYR A 57 6.16 -2.26 6.29
CA TYR A 57 6.63 -3.33 7.18
C TYR A 57 5.49 -3.92 8.00
N ASP A 58 4.61 -3.07 8.54
CA ASP A 58 3.42 -3.48 9.27
C ASP A 58 2.47 -4.30 8.37
N LEU A 59 2.22 -3.84 7.13
CA LEU A 59 1.43 -4.55 6.12
C LEU A 59 2.01 -5.93 5.77
N MET A 60 3.34 -6.06 5.78
CA MET A 60 4.02 -7.32 5.47
C MET A 60 4.20 -8.21 6.70
N GLY A 61 3.88 -7.73 7.91
CA GLY A 61 4.14 -8.44 9.17
C GLY A 61 5.63 -8.71 9.41
N VAL A 62 6.52 -7.84 8.92
CA VAL A 62 7.97 -8.01 9.03
C VAL A 62 8.58 -6.96 9.97
N ASN A 63 9.54 -7.39 10.78
CA ASN A 63 10.30 -6.46 11.62
C ASN A 63 11.48 -5.87 10.85
N ARG A 64 11.66 -4.56 10.93
CA ARG A 64 12.84 -3.89 10.39
C ARG A 64 14.08 -4.30 11.18
N ILE A 65 15.04 -4.95 10.51
CA ILE A 65 16.38 -5.16 11.07
C ILE A 65 17.09 -3.81 10.97
N ARG A 66 17.41 -3.21 12.12
CA ARG A 66 18.24 -1.98 12.16
C ARG A 66 19.69 -2.37 11.97
N LEU A 67 20.39 -1.67 11.07
CA LEU A 67 21.82 -1.86 10.93
C LEU A 67 22.56 -1.30 12.16
N PRO A 68 23.74 -1.84 12.53
CA PRO A 68 24.50 -1.37 13.69
C PRO A 68 24.73 0.16 13.67
N SER A 69 24.96 0.74 12.49
CA SER A 69 25.15 2.18 12.30
C SER A 69 23.90 3.05 12.52
N GLU A 70 22.72 2.46 12.62
CA GLU A 70 21.45 3.17 12.88
C GLU A 70 21.04 3.16 14.36
N LEU A 71 21.72 2.39 15.21
CA LEU A 71 21.47 2.33 16.66
C LEU A 71 22.23 3.40 17.45
N GLU A 72 23.23 4.03 16.83
CA GLU A 72 24.11 5.03 17.44
C GLU A 72 23.64 6.49 17.21
N LYS A 73 22.50 6.68 16.53
CA LYS A 73 21.83 7.98 16.35
C LYS A 73 20.58 8.06 17.22
#